data_AF-A0A2Z5X2B9-F1
#
_entry.id   AF-A0A2Z5X2B9-F1
#
_cell.length_a   1.000
_cell.length_b   1.000
_cell.length_c   1.000
_cell.angle_alpha   90.00
_cell.angle_beta   90.00
_cell.angle_gamma   90.00
#
_symmetry.space_group_name_H-M   'P 1'
#
loop_
_entity.id
_entity.type
_entity.pdbx_description
1 polymer ?
#
loop_
_entity_poly.entity_id
_entity_poly.type
_entity_poly.pdbx_seq_one_letter_code
_entity_poly.pdbx_strand_id
1 'polypeptide(L)'
;MAFVDDLIIDRGVGLDLQHFQIKESQSLSWGTNNSDVKIAFDFRMQFQLNINALNRSSIMSVVVSSEDGAKKLIAKMPMDIQAYSSVIFFPYRKTINELLTINNQLREAISYLTAFENPTQDKIECVATVLIGAWVSSDTSQTTVRNVLEKAQNCQPSFIRSFKADDSFALEPKVISILQSINGFTYSISRGFFHWEYSVLGMDGTYPFSLESEEFQKLQNLILQISPTTFEDLENLL
;
A
#
# COMPACT_ATOMS: atom_id res chain seq x y z
N MET A 1 24.07 1.98 -14.73
CA MET A 1 24.98 1.45 -13.70
C MET A 1 24.70 2.23 -12.42
N ALA A 2 24.40 1.54 -11.33
CA ALA A 2 24.10 2.15 -10.04
C ALA A 2 24.89 1.40 -8.96
N PHE A 3 25.34 2.11 -7.93
CA PHE A 3 26.05 1.58 -6.76
C PHE A 3 25.10 1.26 -5.61
N VAL A 4 23.91 1.88 -5.63
CA VAL A 4 22.84 1.72 -4.64
C VAL A 4 21.54 1.50 -5.39
N ASP A 5 21.13 0.25 -5.55
CA ASP A 5 20.17 -0.16 -6.59
C ASP A 5 19.12 -1.19 -6.15
N ASP A 6 19.11 -1.65 -4.88
CA ASP A 6 18.09 -2.60 -4.42
C ASP A 6 16.67 -2.04 -4.58
N LEU A 7 16.49 -0.73 -4.38
CA LEU A 7 15.29 0.01 -4.75
C LEU A 7 15.61 1.47 -5.06
N ILE A 8 15.04 1.99 -6.14
CA ILE A 8 15.13 3.40 -6.52
C ILE A 8 13.70 3.95 -6.64
N ILE A 9 13.41 5.03 -5.90
CA ILE A 9 12.13 5.73 -5.97
C ILE A 9 12.37 7.10 -6.62
N ASP A 10 11.83 7.25 -7.82
CA ASP A 10 11.77 8.52 -8.53
C ASP A 10 10.37 9.13 -8.40
N ARG A 11 10.30 10.31 -7.77
CA ARG A 11 9.05 11.08 -7.60
C ARG A 11 8.86 12.17 -8.66
N GLY A 12 9.76 12.24 -9.64
CA GLY A 12 9.73 13.22 -10.72
C GLY A 12 10.65 14.42 -10.50
N VAL A 13 10.57 15.37 -11.43
CA VAL A 13 11.47 16.53 -11.53
C VAL A 13 11.32 17.45 -10.31
N GLY A 14 12.45 17.92 -9.79
CA GLY A 14 12.49 18.84 -8.63
C GLY A 14 12.40 18.14 -7.27
N LEU A 15 12.23 16.82 -7.24
CA LEU A 15 12.27 16.01 -6.02
C LEU A 15 13.51 15.13 -5.99
N ASP A 16 14.05 14.93 -4.77
CA ASP A 16 15.20 14.06 -4.55
C ASP A 16 14.89 12.63 -5.00
N LEU A 17 15.83 12.06 -5.75
CA LEU A 17 15.87 10.64 -6.08
C LEU A 17 16.21 9.84 -4.81
N GLN A 18 15.43 8.83 -4.47
CA GLN A 18 15.68 8.03 -3.28
C GLN A 18 16.26 6.68 -3.67
N HIS A 19 17.41 6.34 -3.12
CA HIS A 19 18.06 5.06 -3.30
C HIS A 19 18.02 4.29 -1.99
N PHE A 20 17.78 2.99 -2.06
CA PHE A 20 17.78 2.11 -0.90
C PHE A 20 18.72 0.94 -1.16
N GLN A 21 19.48 0.56 -0.13
CA GLN A 21 20.26 -0.66 -0.08
C GLN A 21 19.85 -1.49 1.12
N ILE A 22 19.58 -2.77 0.93
CA ILE A 22 19.24 -3.70 1.99
C ILE A 22 20.53 -4.38 2.47
N LYS A 23 20.75 -4.40 3.79
CA LYS A 23 21.89 -5.08 4.40
C LYS A 23 21.45 -5.91 5.59
N GLU A 24 21.65 -7.23 5.49
CA GLU A 24 21.28 -8.21 6.50
C GLU A 24 22.53 -8.80 7.19
N SER A 25 23.41 -7.95 7.74
CA SER A 25 24.59 -8.40 8.49
C SER A 25 24.59 -7.83 9.90
N GLN A 26 24.91 -8.70 10.88
CA GLN A 26 25.04 -8.31 12.29
C GLN A 26 26.29 -7.45 12.56
N SER A 27 27.28 -7.48 11.68
CA SER A 27 28.54 -6.72 11.78
C SER A 27 28.62 -5.57 10.77
N LEU A 28 27.48 -4.95 10.45
CA LEU A 28 27.44 -3.87 9.48
C LEU A 28 28.21 -2.62 9.96
N SER A 29 29.02 -2.06 9.08
CA SER A 29 29.69 -0.79 9.29
C SER A 29 29.72 -0.01 7.97
N TRP A 30 29.94 1.30 8.05
CA TRP A 30 30.09 2.16 6.86
C TRP A 30 31.28 1.80 5.98
N GLY A 31 32.22 0.99 6.50
CA GLY A 31 33.44 0.61 5.82
C GLY A 31 34.52 1.68 5.86
N THR A 32 35.70 1.32 5.37
CA THR A 32 36.77 2.26 5.02
C THR A 32 36.96 2.24 3.51
N ASN A 33 37.67 3.22 2.94
CA ASN A 33 37.86 3.33 1.49
C ASN A 33 38.51 2.09 0.84
N ASN A 34 39.06 1.15 1.63
CA ASN A 34 39.84 0.00 1.16
C ASN A 34 39.26 -1.39 1.57
N SER A 35 38.07 -1.50 2.15
CA SER A 35 37.50 -2.80 2.60
C SER A 35 36.40 -3.34 1.68
N ASP A 36 36.17 -4.65 1.67
CA ASP A 36 35.10 -5.34 0.90
C ASP A 36 33.66 -5.01 1.35
N VAL A 37 33.50 -4.23 2.43
CA VAL A 37 32.24 -3.62 2.85
C VAL A 37 32.34 -2.12 2.61
N LYS A 38 31.56 -1.60 1.64
CA LYS A 38 31.76 -0.29 1.02
C LYS A 38 30.55 0.65 1.07
N ILE A 39 29.65 0.55 2.04
CA ILE A 39 28.41 1.36 2.05
C ILE A 39 28.70 2.86 1.88
N ALA A 40 29.65 3.43 2.62
CA ALA A 40 29.99 4.84 2.49
C ALA A 40 30.62 5.18 1.12
N PHE A 41 31.40 4.27 0.55
CA PHE A 41 31.97 4.46 -0.78
C PHE A 41 30.89 4.39 -1.86
N ASP A 42 30.00 3.40 -1.81
CA ASP A 42 28.88 3.23 -2.73
C ASP A 42 27.95 4.46 -2.68
N PHE A 43 27.70 5.00 -1.48
CA PHE A 43 26.86 6.19 -1.31
C PHE A 43 27.53 7.44 -1.91
N ARG A 44 28.85 7.63 -1.73
CA ARG A 44 29.60 8.72 -2.37
C ARG A 44 29.54 8.62 -3.88
N MET A 45 29.83 7.43 -4.42
CA MET A 45 29.85 7.20 -5.86
C MET A 45 28.46 7.39 -6.47
N GLN A 46 27.40 6.89 -5.81
CA GLN A 46 26.02 7.09 -6.28
C GLN A 46 25.62 8.56 -6.25
N PHE A 47 25.93 9.28 -5.16
CA PHE A 47 25.64 10.72 -5.06
C PHE A 47 26.33 11.52 -6.16
N GLN A 48 27.62 11.27 -6.38
CA GLN A 48 28.38 11.91 -7.45
C GLN A 48 27.83 11.57 -8.84
N LEU A 49 27.42 10.32 -9.07
CA LEU A 49 26.78 9.91 -10.32
C LEU A 49 25.47 10.66 -10.55
N ASN A 50 24.62 10.77 -9.53
CA ASN A 50 23.33 11.45 -9.64
C ASN A 50 23.49 12.96 -9.91
N ILE A 51 24.42 13.62 -9.22
CA ILE A 51 24.71 15.04 -9.45
C ILE A 51 25.34 15.25 -10.83
N ASN A 52 26.39 14.50 -11.19
CA ASN A 52 27.18 14.79 -12.39
C ASN A 52 26.52 14.29 -13.68
N ALA A 53 25.85 13.14 -13.64
CA ALA A 53 25.27 12.53 -14.84
C ALA A 53 23.78 12.85 -15.01
N LEU A 54 23.03 13.00 -13.91
CA LEU A 54 21.58 13.23 -13.95
C LEU A 54 21.19 14.66 -13.59
N ASN A 55 22.12 15.46 -13.04
CA ASN A 55 21.84 16.79 -12.49
C ASN A 55 20.69 16.76 -11.46
N ARG A 56 20.68 15.73 -10.60
CA ARG A 56 19.66 15.53 -9.57
C ARG A 56 20.27 15.29 -8.20
N SER A 57 19.69 15.94 -7.20
CA SER A 57 19.90 15.59 -5.80
C SER A 57 19.30 14.21 -5.48
N SER A 58 19.88 13.55 -4.48
CA SER A 58 19.44 12.23 -4.07
C SER A 58 19.73 11.95 -2.61
N ILE A 59 18.92 11.08 -2.01
CA ILE A 59 19.13 10.53 -0.67
C ILE A 59 19.39 9.03 -0.80
N MET A 60 20.45 8.54 -0.17
CA MET A 60 20.76 7.12 -0.09
C MET A 60 20.42 6.60 1.30
N SER A 61 19.63 5.53 1.37
CA SER A 61 19.21 4.90 2.62
C SER A 61 19.76 3.49 2.70
N VAL A 62 20.37 3.13 3.83
CA VAL A 62 20.63 1.73 4.15
C VAL A 62 19.52 1.20 5.04
N VAL A 63 18.92 0.08 4.65
CA VAL A 63 17.85 -0.60 5.39
C VAL A 63 18.46 -1.79 6.12
N VAL A 64 18.26 -1.83 7.44
CA VAL A 64 18.81 -2.87 8.32
C VAL A 64 17.75 -3.50 9.21
N SER A 65 17.92 -4.78 9.51
CA SER A 65 16.98 -5.57 10.31
C SER A 65 17.27 -5.58 11.82
N SER A 66 18.36 -4.95 12.26
CA SER A 66 18.75 -4.83 13.67
C SER A 66 18.64 -3.39 14.14
N GLU A 67 17.86 -3.15 15.20
CA GLU A 67 17.69 -1.81 15.79
C GLU A 67 19.01 -1.29 16.37
N ASP A 68 19.75 -2.14 17.08
CA ASP A 68 21.07 -1.80 17.61
C ASP A 68 22.08 -1.55 16.49
N GLY A 69 21.99 -2.32 15.39
CA GLY A 69 22.76 -2.09 14.18
C GLY A 69 22.47 -0.72 13.58
N ALA A 70 21.20 -0.34 13.47
CA ALA A 70 20.77 0.96 12.98
C ALA A 70 21.34 2.10 13.84
N LYS A 71 21.19 2.02 15.17
CA LYS A 71 21.72 3.02 16.12
C LYS A 71 23.24 3.18 15.99
N LYS A 72 23.97 2.07 15.87
CA LYS A 72 25.44 2.08 15.69
C LYS A 72 25.84 2.73 14.37
N LEU A 73 25.12 2.46 13.28
CA LEU A 73 25.39 3.08 11.98
C LEU A 73 25.10 4.57 12.01
N ILE A 74 23.97 5.00 12.58
CA ILE A 74 23.63 6.42 12.73
C ILE A 74 24.74 7.15 13.50
N ALA A 75 25.17 6.59 14.64
CA ALA A 75 26.20 7.19 15.48
C ALA A 75 27.59 7.24 14.82
N LYS A 76 27.88 6.36 13.86
CA LYS A 76 29.17 6.25 13.17
C LYS A 76 29.13 6.71 11.71
N MET A 77 28.08 7.43 11.32
CA MET A 77 27.94 7.93 9.94
C MET A 77 29.08 8.91 9.62
N PRO A 78 29.83 8.71 8.54
CA PRO A 78 30.83 9.66 8.10
C PRO A 78 30.22 11.05 7.83
N MET A 79 30.86 12.10 8.35
CA MET A 79 30.34 13.48 8.24
C MET A 79 30.14 13.93 6.79
N ASP A 80 31.00 13.47 5.88
CA ASP A 80 31.00 13.87 4.47
C ASP A 80 29.83 13.30 3.66
N ILE A 81 29.17 12.25 4.17
CA ILE A 81 27.99 11.65 3.52
C ILE A 81 26.68 11.99 4.23
N GLN A 82 26.75 12.59 5.42
CA GLN A 82 25.60 12.79 6.32
C GLN A 82 24.48 13.64 5.70
N ALA A 83 24.83 14.59 4.83
CA ALA A 83 23.87 15.48 4.17
C ALA A 83 22.93 14.77 3.19
N TYR A 84 23.29 13.56 2.74
CA TYR A 84 22.54 12.82 1.71
C TYR A 84 22.33 11.35 2.07
N SER A 85 22.56 10.96 3.33
CA SER A 85 22.51 9.57 3.76
C SER A 85 21.57 9.36 4.94
N SER A 86 20.87 8.24 4.95
CA SER A 86 20.00 7.82 6.05
C SER A 86 20.15 6.33 6.37
N VAL A 87 19.76 5.98 7.59
CA VAL A 87 19.69 4.58 8.06
C VAL A 87 18.24 4.32 8.46
N ILE A 88 17.66 3.26 7.91
CA ILE A 88 16.29 2.86 8.17
C ILE A 88 16.32 1.51 8.87
N PHE A 89 15.73 1.45 10.06
CA PHE A 89 15.43 0.18 10.71
C PHE A 89 14.12 -0.36 10.16
N PHE A 90 14.16 -1.56 9.59
CA PHE A 90 12.97 -2.28 9.15
C PHE A 90 13.05 -3.72 9.67
N PRO A 91 12.16 -4.13 10.59
CA PRO A 91 12.29 -5.42 11.25
C PRO A 91 12.11 -6.57 10.26
N TYR A 92 12.97 -7.59 10.37
CA TYR A 92 12.83 -8.82 9.59
C TYR A 92 12.01 -9.86 10.34
N ARG A 93 11.11 -10.55 9.62
CA ARG A 93 10.32 -11.68 10.11
C ARG A 93 10.16 -12.72 9.00
N LYS A 94 9.90 -13.96 9.39
CA LYS A 94 9.80 -15.08 8.43
C LYS A 94 8.51 -15.02 7.63
N THR A 95 7.44 -14.50 8.21
CA THR A 95 6.14 -14.38 7.57
C THR A 95 5.67 -12.92 7.56
N ILE A 96 4.84 -12.58 6.57
CA ILE A 96 4.23 -11.25 6.48
C ILE A 96 3.33 -10.96 7.68
N ASN A 97 2.62 -11.96 8.20
CA ASN A 97 1.77 -11.81 9.38
C ASN A 97 2.57 -11.46 10.64
N GLU A 98 3.70 -12.14 10.88
CA GLU A 98 4.63 -11.79 11.96
C GLU A 98 5.13 -10.34 11.83
N LEU A 99 5.41 -9.90 10.60
CA LEU A 99 5.85 -8.53 10.32
C LEU A 99 4.74 -7.49 10.57
N LEU A 100 3.52 -7.76 10.09
CA LEU A 100 2.35 -6.90 10.30
C LEU A 100 1.96 -6.79 11.79
N THR A 101 2.24 -7.82 12.59
CA THR A 101 1.97 -7.82 14.03
C THR A 101 2.88 -6.85 14.79
N ILE A 102 4.13 -6.69 14.35
CA ILE A 102 5.14 -5.88 15.06
C ILE A 102 5.36 -4.49 14.45
N ASN A 103 5.03 -4.31 13.17
CA ASN A 103 5.27 -3.07 12.45
C ASN A 103 3.93 -2.35 12.21
N ASN A 104 3.54 -1.52 13.19
CA ASN A 104 2.27 -0.79 13.15
C ASN A 104 2.16 0.12 11.93
N GLN A 105 3.25 0.78 11.54
CA GLN A 105 3.24 1.69 10.39
C GLN A 105 2.94 0.92 9.09
N LEU A 106 3.56 -0.25 8.90
CA LEU A 106 3.25 -1.11 7.76
C LEU A 106 1.81 -1.61 7.82
N ARG A 107 1.36 -2.07 8.98
CA ARG A 107 -0.01 -2.57 9.18
C ARG A 107 -1.06 -1.49 8.85
N GLU A 108 -0.85 -0.26 9.30
CA GLU A 108 -1.72 0.88 9.02
C GLU A 108 -1.73 1.24 7.54
N ALA A 109 -0.57 1.25 6.89
CA ALA A 109 -0.47 1.49 5.45
C ALA A 109 -1.22 0.43 4.63
N ILE A 110 -1.09 -0.86 4.98
CA ILE A 110 -1.83 -1.94 4.32
C ILE A 110 -3.33 -1.86 4.64
N SER A 111 -3.69 -1.62 5.90
CA SER A 111 -5.09 -1.43 6.34
C SER A 111 -5.77 -0.31 5.55
N TYR A 112 -5.08 0.80 5.33
CA TYR A 112 -5.56 1.90 4.49
C TYR A 112 -5.88 1.47 3.06
N LEU A 113 -5.14 0.52 2.49
CA LEU A 113 -5.36 -0.01 1.14
C LEU A 113 -6.49 -1.04 1.06
N THR A 114 -6.99 -1.53 2.19
CA THR A 114 -8.11 -2.48 2.19
C THR A 114 -9.42 -1.80 1.80
N ALA A 115 -10.32 -2.59 1.22
CA ALA A 115 -11.71 -2.22 0.91
C ALA A 115 -12.61 -2.07 2.14
N PHE A 116 -12.08 -2.31 3.36
CA PHE A 116 -12.87 -2.34 4.60
C PHE A 116 -12.43 -1.21 5.53
N GLU A 117 -13.37 -0.61 6.26
CA GLU A 117 -13.04 0.47 7.20
C GLU A 117 -12.26 -0.04 8.42
N ASN A 118 -12.66 -1.19 8.95
CA ASN A 118 -12.05 -1.86 10.10
C ASN A 118 -11.67 -3.29 9.73
N PRO A 119 -10.64 -3.49 8.88
CA PRO A 119 -10.27 -4.82 8.40
C PRO A 119 -9.74 -5.67 9.55
N THR A 120 -10.17 -6.93 9.59
CA THR A 120 -9.59 -7.96 10.44
C THR A 120 -8.16 -8.29 9.99
N GLN A 121 -7.36 -8.91 10.87
CA GLN A 121 -5.95 -9.23 10.58
C GLN A 121 -5.79 -10.08 9.31
N ASP A 122 -6.69 -11.03 9.06
CA ASP A 122 -6.68 -11.88 7.87
C ASP A 122 -6.91 -11.08 6.57
N LYS A 123 -7.78 -10.06 6.61
CA LYS A 123 -8.00 -9.16 5.47
C LYS A 123 -6.76 -8.31 5.17
N ILE A 124 -6.10 -7.81 6.21
CA ILE A 124 -4.83 -7.07 6.08
C ILE A 124 -3.74 -7.97 5.50
N GLU A 125 -3.60 -9.20 6.03
CA GLU A 125 -2.64 -10.19 5.55
C GLU A 125 -2.89 -10.58 4.08
N CYS A 126 -4.15 -10.76 3.70
CA CYS A 126 -4.55 -11.04 2.33
C CYS A 126 -4.09 -9.91 1.38
N VAL A 127 -4.41 -8.65 1.71
CA VAL A 127 -4.00 -7.49 0.88
C VAL A 127 -2.47 -7.38 0.80
N ALA A 128 -1.75 -7.56 1.91
CA ALA A 128 -0.28 -7.55 1.89
C ALA A 128 0.29 -8.64 0.96
N THR A 129 -0.27 -9.84 1.02
CA THR A 129 0.15 -10.97 0.17
C THR A 129 -0.10 -10.69 -1.30
N VAL A 130 -1.26 -10.15 -1.64
CA VAL A 130 -1.60 -9.77 -3.03
C VAL A 130 -0.67 -8.66 -3.54
N LEU A 131 -0.37 -7.65 -2.71
CA LEU A 131 0.58 -6.58 -3.07
C LEU A 131 1.99 -7.12 -3.33
N ILE A 132 2.49 -8.01 -2.48
CA ILE A 132 3.79 -8.67 -2.68
C ILE A 132 3.76 -9.51 -3.96
N GLY A 133 2.68 -10.27 -4.21
CA GLY A 133 2.51 -11.04 -5.43
C GLY A 133 2.48 -10.17 -6.69
N ALA A 134 1.80 -9.03 -6.64
CA ALA A 134 1.77 -8.05 -7.72
C ALA A 134 3.16 -7.45 -7.97
N TRP A 135 3.91 -7.12 -6.91
CA TRP A 135 5.28 -6.63 -7.01
C TRP A 135 6.21 -7.67 -7.66
N VAL A 136 6.26 -8.89 -7.11
CA VAL A 136 7.15 -9.98 -7.57
C VAL A 136 6.85 -10.40 -9.00
N SER A 137 5.59 -10.34 -9.42
CA SER A 137 5.17 -10.71 -10.78
C SER A 137 5.29 -9.58 -11.80
N SER A 138 5.70 -8.37 -11.39
CA SER A 138 5.83 -7.21 -12.28
C SER A 138 7.26 -7.08 -12.81
N ASP A 139 7.40 -6.52 -14.02
CA ASP A 139 8.68 -5.99 -14.46
C ASP A 139 8.99 -4.73 -13.63
N THR A 140 9.90 -4.85 -12.68
CA THR A 140 10.24 -3.81 -11.71
C THR A 140 11.26 -2.80 -12.24
N SER A 141 11.74 -2.95 -13.48
CA SER A 141 12.78 -2.08 -14.04
C SER A 141 12.33 -0.63 -14.24
N GLN A 142 11.06 -0.41 -14.62
CA GLN A 142 10.45 0.92 -14.83
C GLN A 142 8.95 0.93 -14.53
N THR A 143 8.54 0.32 -13.42
CA THR A 143 7.14 0.33 -13.01
C THR A 143 6.81 1.53 -12.13
N THR A 144 5.56 1.97 -12.17
CA THR A 144 5.03 2.96 -11.22
C THR A 144 4.39 2.24 -10.04
N VAL A 145 4.39 2.89 -8.87
CA VAL A 145 3.63 2.40 -7.70
C VAL A 145 2.15 2.18 -8.08
N ARG A 146 1.61 3.07 -8.92
CA ARG A 146 0.24 2.97 -9.43
C ARG A 146 -0.02 1.66 -10.17
N ASN A 147 0.88 1.27 -11.08
CA ASN A 147 0.73 0.04 -11.86
C ASN A 147 0.75 -1.21 -10.95
N VAL A 148 1.62 -1.22 -9.94
CA VAL A 148 1.68 -2.32 -8.96
C VAL A 148 0.39 -2.40 -8.15
N LEU A 149 -0.12 -1.24 -7.69
CA LEU A 149 -1.38 -1.14 -6.95
C LEU A 149 -2.58 -1.59 -7.78
N GLU A 150 -2.69 -1.16 -9.03
CA GLU A 150 -3.75 -1.58 -9.94
C GLU A 150 -3.68 -3.05 -10.30
N LYS A 151 -2.47 -3.60 -10.49
CA LYS A 151 -2.30 -5.03 -10.72
C LYS A 151 -2.77 -5.84 -9.51
N ALA A 152 -2.40 -5.42 -8.30
CA ALA A 152 -2.89 -6.04 -7.07
C ALA A 152 -4.42 -5.97 -6.98
N GLN A 153 -5.00 -4.80 -7.26
CA GLN A 153 -6.45 -4.61 -7.28
C GLN A 153 -7.13 -5.52 -8.30
N ASN A 154 -6.57 -5.69 -9.50
CA ASN A 154 -7.13 -6.58 -10.51
C ASN A 154 -7.06 -8.07 -10.11
N CYS A 155 -6.06 -8.46 -9.31
CA CYS A 155 -5.96 -9.83 -8.79
C CYS A 155 -7.01 -10.13 -7.71
N GLN A 156 -7.31 -9.16 -6.85
CA GLN A 156 -8.29 -9.31 -5.77
C GLN A 156 -9.16 -8.04 -5.63
N PRO A 157 -10.09 -7.80 -6.57
CA PRO A 157 -10.80 -6.53 -6.68
C PRO A 157 -11.66 -6.24 -5.47
N SER A 158 -12.20 -7.26 -4.79
CA SER A 158 -13.07 -7.12 -3.62
C SER A 158 -12.35 -6.82 -2.30
N PHE A 159 -11.01 -6.87 -2.25
CA PHE A 159 -10.24 -6.66 -1.01
C PHE A 159 -9.46 -5.35 -0.99
N ILE A 160 -9.18 -4.76 -2.15
CA ILE A 160 -8.39 -3.54 -2.28
C ILE A 160 -9.31 -2.39 -2.63
N ARG A 161 -9.23 -1.32 -1.84
CA ARG A 161 -10.08 -0.13 -2.03
C ARG A 161 -9.96 0.44 -3.44
N SER A 162 -10.99 1.16 -3.87
CA SER A 162 -10.81 2.09 -4.97
C SER A 162 -9.76 3.14 -4.63
N PHE A 163 -9.00 3.51 -5.65
CA PHE A 163 -8.05 4.59 -5.61
C PHE A 163 -8.59 5.91 -6.17
N LYS A 164 -9.88 5.97 -6.55
CA LYS A 164 -10.58 7.23 -6.78
C LYS A 164 -10.98 7.85 -5.43
N ALA A 165 -11.26 9.15 -5.45
CA ALA A 165 -11.74 9.84 -4.26
C ALA A 165 -13.17 9.38 -3.90
N ASP A 166 -13.47 9.26 -2.61
CA ASP A 166 -14.74 8.67 -2.15
C ASP A 166 -15.97 9.51 -2.56
N ASP A 167 -15.79 10.83 -2.74
CA ASP A 167 -16.80 11.76 -3.25
C ASP A 167 -17.16 11.56 -4.73
N SER A 168 -16.37 10.78 -5.46
CA SER A 168 -16.68 10.40 -6.84
C SER A 168 -17.78 9.35 -6.95
N PHE A 169 -18.21 8.77 -5.82
CA PHE A 169 -19.21 7.71 -5.78
C PHE A 169 -20.55 8.24 -5.26
N ALA A 170 -21.58 8.10 -6.09
CA ALA A 170 -22.95 8.40 -5.72
C ALA A 170 -23.89 7.33 -6.27
N LEU A 171 -24.86 6.91 -5.46
CA LEU A 171 -25.98 6.11 -5.95
C LEU A 171 -26.97 6.99 -6.70
N GLU A 172 -27.71 6.35 -7.59
CA GLU A 172 -28.84 7.02 -8.22
C GLU A 172 -29.88 7.47 -7.16
N PRO A 173 -30.42 8.70 -7.23
CA PRO A 173 -31.34 9.22 -6.21
C PRO A 173 -32.57 8.33 -5.95
N LYS A 174 -33.05 7.62 -6.99
CA LYS A 174 -34.15 6.67 -6.86
C LYS A 174 -33.75 5.40 -6.10
N VAL A 175 -32.55 4.89 -6.34
CA VAL A 175 -31.98 3.76 -5.57
C VAL A 175 -31.89 4.15 -4.09
N ILE A 176 -31.38 5.35 -3.79
CA ILE A 176 -31.33 5.88 -2.41
C ILE A 176 -32.72 5.87 -1.76
N SER A 177 -33.72 6.38 -2.48
CA SER A 177 -35.10 6.45 -1.98
C SER A 177 -35.69 5.07 -1.67
N ILE A 178 -35.41 4.07 -2.52
CA ILE A 178 -35.84 2.68 -2.31
C ILE A 178 -35.15 2.11 -1.07
N LEU A 179 -33.83 2.19 -1.00
CA LEU A 179 -33.06 1.64 0.13
C LEU A 179 -33.46 2.26 1.47
N GLN A 180 -33.71 3.58 1.51
CA GLN A 180 -34.15 4.28 2.71
C GLN A 180 -35.57 3.95 3.15
N SER A 181 -36.39 3.36 2.26
CA SER A 181 -37.76 2.94 2.59
C SER A 181 -37.82 1.60 3.34
N ILE A 182 -36.74 0.81 3.27
CA ILE A 182 -36.65 -0.49 3.92
C ILE A 182 -36.35 -0.27 5.41
N ASN A 183 -37.32 -0.59 6.27
CA ASN A 183 -37.21 -0.35 7.70
C ASN A 183 -36.04 -1.13 8.33
N GLY A 184 -35.15 -0.43 9.04
CA GLY A 184 -34.00 -1.04 9.71
C GLY A 184 -32.81 -1.34 8.80
N PHE A 185 -32.89 -1.00 7.50
CA PHE A 185 -31.76 -1.07 6.59
C PHE A 185 -31.01 0.26 6.55
N THR A 186 -29.69 0.19 6.61
CA THR A 186 -28.79 1.33 6.45
C THR A 186 -27.62 0.94 5.55
N TYR A 187 -27.01 1.92 4.92
CA TYR A 187 -25.85 1.68 4.07
C TYR A 187 -24.86 2.84 4.15
N SER A 188 -23.61 2.55 3.78
CA SER A 188 -22.56 3.54 3.59
C SER A 188 -21.77 3.22 2.32
N ILE A 189 -21.15 4.26 1.76
CA ILE A 189 -20.21 4.13 0.65
C ILE A 189 -18.88 4.61 1.16
N SER A 190 -17.91 3.70 1.19
CA SER A 190 -16.56 4.00 1.63
C SER A 190 -15.60 3.21 0.75
N ARG A 191 -14.42 3.77 0.46
CA ARG A 191 -13.32 3.02 -0.17
C ARG A 191 -13.71 2.42 -1.53
N GLY A 192 -14.72 2.98 -2.19
CA GLY A 192 -15.28 2.50 -3.46
C GLY A 192 -16.22 1.29 -3.36
N PHE A 193 -16.69 0.91 -2.16
CA PHE A 193 -17.60 -0.21 -1.94
C PHE A 193 -18.89 0.20 -1.24
N PHE A 194 -19.94 -0.59 -1.49
CA PHE A 194 -21.23 -0.45 -0.84
C PHE A 194 -21.28 -1.37 0.38
N HIS A 195 -21.32 -0.77 1.56
CA HIS A 195 -21.47 -1.46 2.83
C HIS A 195 -22.91 -1.30 3.32
N TRP A 196 -23.46 -2.35 3.90
CA TRP A 196 -24.83 -2.34 4.37
C TRP A 196 -24.93 -2.97 5.76
N GLU A 197 -25.92 -2.53 6.51
CA GLU A 197 -26.27 -3.06 7.82
C GLU A 197 -27.80 -3.14 7.93
N TYR A 198 -28.29 -4.27 8.42
CA TYR A 198 -29.69 -4.51 8.72
C TYR A 198 -29.86 -4.76 10.23
N SER A 199 -30.29 -3.72 10.94
CA SER A 199 -30.28 -3.67 12.40
C SER A 199 -31.29 -4.60 13.05
N VAL A 200 -32.34 -5.02 12.33
CA VAL A 200 -33.40 -5.89 12.87
C VAL A 200 -32.87 -7.29 13.18
N LEU A 201 -31.98 -7.81 12.32
CA LEU A 201 -31.34 -9.11 12.49
C LEU A 201 -29.87 -9.00 12.92
N GLY A 202 -29.34 -7.79 13.02
CA GLY A 202 -27.92 -7.55 13.34
C GLY A 202 -26.98 -8.11 12.28
N MET A 203 -27.37 -8.00 11.01
CA MET A 203 -26.58 -8.49 9.88
C MET A 203 -25.91 -7.32 9.18
N ASP A 204 -24.69 -7.52 8.70
CA ASP A 204 -23.96 -6.54 7.90
C ASP A 204 -23.23 -7.23 6.76
N GLY A 205 -22.84 -6.43 5.77
CA GLY A 205 -22.12 -6.95 4.63
C GLY A 205 -21.50 -5.86 3.77
N THR A 206 -20.71 -6.32 2.81
CA THR A 206 -20.10 -5.48 1.77
C THR A 206 -20.39 -6.13 0.44
N TYR A 207 -20.99 -5.37 -0.48
CA TYR A 207 -21.18 -5.85 -1.84
C TYR A 207 -19.82 -6.10 -2.48
N PRO A 208 -19.56 -7.28 -3.08
CA PRO A 208 -18.21 -7.70 -3.44
C PRO A 208 -17.62 -6.93 -4.62
N PHE A 209 -18.42 -6.18 -5.36
CA PHE A 209 -17.97 -5.40 -6.50
C PHE A 209 -17.92 -3.90 -6.17
N SER A 210 -16.89 -3.23 -6.68
CA SER A 210 -16.73 -1.79 -6.47
C SER A 210 -17.81 -1.00 -7.21
N LEU A 211 -18.08 0.22 -6.76
CA LEU A 211 -19.07 1.10 -7.37
C LEU A 211 -18.74 1.50 -8.82
N GLU A 212 -17.51 1.26 -9.24
CA GLU A 212 -17.02 1.50 -10.60
C GLU A 212 -17.35 0.38 -11.57
N SER A 213 -17.69 -0.80 -11.05
CA SER A 213 -17.81 -2.00 -11.85
C SER A 213 -19.17 -2.06 -12.57
N GLU A 214 -19.21 -2.76 -13.69
CA GLU A 214 -20.46 -3.02 -14.41
C GLU A 214 -21.44 -3.85 -13.56
N GLU A 215 -20.93 -4.71 -12.69
CA GLU A 215 -21.73 -5.50 -11.73
C GLU A 215 -22.45 -4.60 -10.74
N PHE A 216 -21.79 -3.56 -10.22
CA PHE A 216 -22.48 -2.59 -9.36
C PHE A 216 -23.56 -1.81 -10.11
N GLN A 217 -23.32 -1.46 -11.38
CA GLN A 217 -24.36 -0.85 -12.21
C GLN A 217 -25.53 -1.80 -12.47
N LYS A 218 -25.27 -3.10 -12.63
CA LYS A 218 -26.33 -4.12 -12.71
C LYS A 218 -27.13 -4.19 -11.41
N LEU A 219 -26.48 -4.14 -10.25
CA LEU A 219 -27.16 -4.10 -8.96
C LEU A 219 -28.09 -2.89 -8.86
N GLN A 220 -27.62 -1.68 -9.18
CA GLN A 220 -28.47 -0.47 -9.15
C GLN A 220 -29.70 -0.64 -10.06
N ASN A 221 -29.51 -1.15 -11.27
CA ASN A 221 -30.61 -1.41 -12.20
C ASN A 221 -31.60 -2.46 -11.67
N LEU A 222 -31.12 -3.52 -11.03
CA LEU A 222 -31.98 -4.53 -10.41
C LEU A 222 -32.82 -3.94 -9.28
N ILE A 223 -32.22 -3.11 -8.42
CA ILE A 223 -32.93 -2.41 -7.35
C ILE A 223 -34.02 -1.51 -7.94
N LEU A 224 -33.73 -0.77 -9.02
CA LEU A 224 -34.73 0.07 -9.69
C LEU A 224 -35.87 -0.73 -10.30
N GLN A 225 -35.56 -1.89 -10.91
CA GLN A 225 -36.55 -2.73 -11.57
C GLN A 225 -37.47 -3.45 -10.57
N ILE A 226 -36.88 -4.02 -9.51
CA ILE A 226 -37.61 -4.83 -8.52
C ILE A 226 -38.28 -3.94 -7.47
N SER A 227 -37.65 -2.81 -7.14
CA SER A 227 -38.11 -1.89 -6.08
C SER A 227 -38.40 -2.62 -4.77
N PRO A 228 -37.39 -3.29 -4.16
CA PRO A 228 -37.56 -4.07 -2.94
C PRO A 228 -38.17 -3.22 -1.83
N THR A 229 -39.11 -3.81 -1.08
CA THR A 229 -39.80 -3.13 0.03
C THR A 229 -39.42 -3.71 1.39
N THR A 230 -38.85 -4.93 1.40
CA THR A 230 -38.32 -5.59 2.59
C THR A 230 -36.83 -5.88 2.42
N PHE A 231 -36.17 -6.23 3.53
CA PHE A 231 -34.78 -6.67 3.47
C PHE A 231 -34.63 -7.99 2.72
N GLU A 232 -35.57 -8.92 2.87
CA GLU A 232 -35.55 -10.22 2.18
C GLU A 232 -35.61 -10.04 0.65
N ASP A 233 -36.38 -9.07 0.15
CA ASP A 233 -36.39 -8.73 -1.28
C ASP A 233 -35.03 -8.22 -1.76
N LEU A 234 -34.37 -7.38 -0.94
CA LEU A 234 -33.09 -6.77 -1.23
C LEU A 234 -31.92 -7.76 -1.12
N GLU A 235 -31.94 -8.64 -0.11
CA GLU A 235 -30.88 -9.62 0.17
C GLU A 235 -30.64 -10.55 -1.02
N ASN A 236 -31.70 -10.91 -1.75
CA ASN A 236 -31.59 -11.72 -2.97
C ASN A 236 -30.84 -11.02 -4.13
N LEU A 237 -30.59 -9.71 -4.01
CA LEU A 237 -29.89 -8.90 -5.02
C LEU A 237 -28.42 -8.63 -4.64
N LEU A 238 -28.09 -8.69 -3.34
CA LEU A 238 -26.78 -8.37 -2.77
C LEU A 238 -25.79 -9.54 -2.88
#